data_AF-A0A2I3ESX8-F1
#
_entry.id   AF-A0A2I3ESX8-F1
#
_cell.length_a   1.000
_cell.length_b   1.000
_cell.length_c   1.000
_cell.angle_alpha   90.00
_cell.angle_beta   90.00
_cell.angle_gamma   90.00
#
_symmetry.space_group_name_H-M   'P 1'
#
loop_
_entity.id
_entity.type
_entity.pdbx_description
1 polymer ?
#
loop_
_entity_poly.entity_id
_entity_poly.type
_entity_poly.pdbx_seq_one_letter_code
_entity_poly.pdbx_strand_id
1 'polypeptide(L)'
;MYDELLANVAILVLAGFVGFAVISKVPNTLHTPLMSGTNAIHGIVVLGALVLLGRIEHPSIALQIILFVALVFGTLNVIGGFIVTDRMLGMFKSKKAAPVKAETDGQGQ
;
A
#
# COMPACT_ATOMS: atom_id res chain seq x y z
N MET A 1 25.13 -17.71 13.25
CA MET A 1 25.28 -16.30 12.82
C MET A 1 25.32 -16.17 11.30
N TYR A 2 26.15 -16.97 10.60
CA TYR A 2 26.14 -16.98 9.13
C TYR A 2 24.87 -17.58 8.53
N ASP A 3 24.25 -18.58 9.15
CA ASP A 3 23.03 -19.21 8.62
C ASP A 3 21.83 -18.25 8.52
N GLU A 4 21.64 -17.40 9.53
CA GLU A 4 20.56 -16.40 9.55
C GLU A 4 20.81 -15.29 8.53
N LEU A 5 22.07 -14.84 8.39
CA LEU A 5 22.44 -13.89 7.34
C LEU A 5 22.21 -14.50 5.95
N LEU A 6 22.63 -15.75 5.74
CA LEU A 6 22.48 -16.46 4.47
C LEU A 6 20.99 -16.65 4.13
N ALA A 7 20.16 -17.00 5.13
CA ALA A 7 18.72 -17.07 4.99
C ALA A 7 18.09 -15.72 4.63
N ASN A 8 18.47 -14.63 5.31
CA ASN A 8 17.95 -13.28 5.02
C ASN A 8 18.36 -12.80 3.62
N VAL A 9 19.58 -13.10 3.18
CA VAL A 9 20.04 -12.81 1.81
C VAL A 9 19.26 -13.65 0.79
N ALA A 10 19.05 -14.94 1.07
CA ALA A 10 18.23 -15.79 0.21
C ALA A 10 16.80 -15.24 0.09
N ILE A 11 16.18 -14.85 1.21
CA ILE A 11 14.85 -14.21 1.23
C ILE A 11 14.85 -12.93 0.41
N LEU A 12 15.85 -12.06 0.58
CA LEU A 12 15.96 -10.81 -0.17
C LEU A 12 16.03 -11.05 -1.68
N VAL A 13 16.90 -11.97 -2.11
CA VAL A 13 17.09 -12.30 -3.53
C VAL A 13 15.83 -12.92 -4.12
N LEU A 14 15.25 -13.93 -3.44
CA LEU A 14 14.03 -14.60 -3.91
C LEU A 14 12.82 -13.66 -3.92
N ALA A 15 12.66 -12.80 -2.92
CA ALA A 15 11.61 -11.78 -2.90
C ALA A 15 11.77 -10.78 -4.07
N GLY A 16 13.00 -10.41 -4.43
CA GLY A 16 13.28 -9.60 -5.62
C GLY A 16 12.83 -10.28 -6.91
N PHE A 17 13.14 -11.57 -7.09
CA PHE A 17 12.66 -12.35 -8.23
C PHE A 17 11.13 -12.46 -8.28
N VAL A 18 10.48 -12.68 -7.14
CA VAL A 18 9.02 -12.71 -7.03
C VAL A 18 8.43 -11.34 -7.41
N GLY A 19 9.00 -10.25 -6.90
CA GLY A 19 8.58 -8.88 -7.24
C GLY A 19 8.65 -8.61 -8.74
N PHE A 20 9.77 -8.97 -9.38
CA PHE A 20 9.93 -8.87 -10.83
C PHE A 20 8.86 -9.70 -11.58
N ALA A 21 8.72 -10.98 -11.23
CA ALA A 21 7.79 -11.90 -11.91
C ALA A 21 6.32 -11.48 -11.80
N VAL A 22 5.94 -10.81 -10.69
CA VAL A 22 4.59 -10.27 -10.47
C VAL A 22 4.39 -8.95 -11.21
N ILE A 23 5.31 -7.99 -11.06
CA ILE A 23 5.16 -6.63 -11.64
C ILE A 23 5.19 -6.69 -13.18
N SER A 24 6.00 -7.56 -13.78
CA SER A 24 6.06 -7.71 -15.25
C SER A 24 4.74 -8.14 -15.90
N LYS A 25 3.76 -8.60 -15.12
CA LYS A 25 2.44 -9.06 -15.60
C LYS A 25 1.32 -8.04 -15.37
N VAL A 26 1.63 -6.87 -14.81
CA VAL A 26 0.63 -5.82 -14.54
C VAL A 26 0.32 -5.05 -15.83
N PRO A 27 -0.96 -4.89 -16.22
CA PRO A 27 -1.34 -4.14 -17.41
C PRO A 27 -1.06 -2.64 -17.25
N ASN A 28 -0.84 -1.95 -18.38
CA ASN A 28 -0.43 -0.54 -18.36
C ASN A 28 -1.44 0.40 -17.67
N THR A 29 -2.72 0.05 -17.69
CA THR A 29 -3.79 0.79 -17.02
C THR A 29 -3.62 0.82 -15.49
N LEU A 30 -2.89 -0.14 -14.92
CA LEU A 30 -2.70 -0.28 -13.48
C LEU A 30 -1.35 0.23 -12.97
N HIS A 31 -0.44 0.75 -13.82
CA HIS A 31 0.88 1.23 -13.34
C HIS A 31 0.77 2.35 -12.30
N THR A 32 -0.16 3.29 -12.49
CA THR A 32 -0.36 4.40 -11.53
C THR A 32 -0.99 3.93 -10.21
N PRO A 33 -2.09 3.14 -10.22
CA PRO A 33 -2.57 2.47 -9.01
C PRO A 33 -1.51 1.59 -8.33
N LEU A 34 -0.70 0.85 -9.11
CA LEU A 34 0.38 0.00 -8.60
C LEU A 34 1.46 0.84 -7.91
N MET A 35 1.89 1.94 -8.54
CA MET A 35 2.85 2.88 -7.95
C MET A 35 2.34 3.38 -6.59
N SER A 36 1.09 3.82 -6.52
CA SER A 36 0.45 4.22 -5.25
C SER A 36 0.36 3.07 -4.24
N GLY A 37 0.00 1.86 -4.69
CA GLY A 37 -0.08 0.67 -3.83
C GLY A 37 1.26 0.29 -3.23
N THR A 38 2.34 0.30 -4.02
CA THR A 38 3.70 0.08 -3.52
C THR A 38 4.14 1.17 -2.55
N ASN A 39 3.65 2.40 -2.71
CA ASN A 39 3.87 3.48 -1.75
C ASN A 39 3.19 3.24 -0.41
N ALA A 40 2.03 2.58 -0.39
CA ALA A 40 1.35 2.18 0.85
C ALA A 40 2.05 1.01 1.55
N ILE A 41 2.55 0.04 0.78
CA ILE A 41 3.19 -1.17 1.30
C ILE A 41 4.53 -0.86 1.97
N HIS A 42 5.34 0.06 1.42
CA HIS A 42 6.61 0.41 2.06
C HIS A 42 6.43 1.12 3.40
N GLY A 43 5.21 1.55 3.74
CA GLY A 43 4.83 1.99 5.07
C GLY A 43 5.03 0.96 6.19
N ILE A 44 5.44 -0.28 5.86
CA ILE A 44 5.95 -1.29 6.79
C ILE A 44 7.01 -0.76 7.78
N VAL A 45 7.68 0.35 7.45
CA VAL A 45 8.58 1.08 8.35
C VAL A 45 7.95 1.37 9.72
N VAL A 46 6.62 1.54 9.81
CA VAL A 46 5.89 1.67 11.09
C VAL A 46 6.16 0.48 12.02
N LEU A 47 6.18 -0.75 11.49
CA LEU A 47 6.47 -1.93 12.30
C LEU A 47 7.88 -1.89 12.86
N GLY A 48 8.85 -1.38 12.09
CA GLY A 48 10.23 -1.19 12.57
C GLY A 48 10.27 -0.25 13.78
N ALA A 49 9.56 0.88 13.71
CA ALA A 49 9.45 1.82 14.83
C ALA A 49 8.74 1.20 16.05
N LEU A 50 7.65 0.45 15.85
CA LEU A 50 6.93 -0.24 16.92
C LEU A 50 7.79 -1.31 17.62
N VAL A 51 8.51 -2.12 16.84
CA VAL A 51 9.42 -3.14 17.38
C VAL A 51 10.54 -2.49 18.17
N LEU A 52 11.10 -1.37 17.68
CA LEU A 52 12.16 -0.67 18.39
C LEU A 52 11.64 -0.03 19.68
N LEU A 53 10.45 0.56 19.66
CA LEU A 53 9.80 1.12 20.85
C LEU A 53 9.53 0.05 21.91
N GLY A 54 9.10 -1.15 21.51
CA GLY A 54 8.84 -2.26 22.42
C GLY A 54 10.08 -2.98 22.96
N ARG A 55 11.27 -2.69 22.42
CA ARG A 55 12.53 -3.35 22.82
C ARG A 55 13.43 -2.50 23.71
N ILE A 56 13.20 -1.19 23.78
CA ILE A 56 14.07 -0.28 24.54
C ILE A 56 13.40 0.08 25.86
N GLU A 57 13.98 -0.39 26.97
CA GLU A 57 13.42 -0.20 28.33
C GLU A 57 13.61 1.25 28.84
N HIS A 58 14.72 1.90 28.50
CA HIS A 58 15.06 3.26 28.93
C HIS A 58 15.53 4.14 27.77
N PRO A 59 14.62 4.51 26.84
CA PRO A 59 14.98 5.33 25.70
C PRO A 59 15.29 6.76 26.15
N SER A 60 16.39 7.33 25.66
CA SER A 60 16.69 8.75 25.87
C SER A 60 15.60 9.63 25.25
N ILE A 61 15.43 10.86 25.75
CA ILE A 61 14.39 11.78 25.24
C ILE A 61 14.51 12.02 23.74
N ALA A 62 15.74 12.10 23.22
CA ALA A 62 16.00 12.26 21.80
C ALA A 62 15.51 11.04 20.99
N LEU A 63 15.74 9.83 21.49
CA LEU A 63 15.31 8.60 20.84
C LEU A 63 13.78 8.46 20.86
N GLN A 64 13.12 8.87 21.95
CA GLN A 64 11.67 8.93 22.04
C GLN A 64 11.07 9.87 20.99
N ILE A 65 11.66 11.06 20.81
CA ILE A 65 11.21 12.03 19.79
C ILE A 65 11.37 11.45 18.38
N ILE A 66 12.52 10.84 18.08
CA ILE A 66 12.78 10.22 16.76
C ILE A 66 11.78 9.11 16.50
N LEU A 67 11.54 8.22 17.47
CA LEU A 67 10.57 7.14 17.34
C LEU A 67 9.15 7.66 17.15
N PHE A 68 8.77 8.71 17.89
CA PHE A 68 7.46 9.34 17.72
C PHE A 68 7.29 9.91 16.31
N VAL A 69 8.28 10.65 15.80
CA VAL A 69 8.26 11.18 14.43
C VAL A 69 8.21 10.04 13.40
N ALA A 70 9.02 8.99 13.56
CA ALA A 70 9.01 7.83 12.69
C ALA A 70 7.63 7.16 12.65
N LEU A 71 6.97 7.04 13.80
CA LEU A 71 5.64 6.45 13.92
C LEU A 71 4.57 7.30 13.23
N VAL A 72 4.60 8.62 13.41
CA VAL A 72 3.67 9.56 12.77
C VAL A 72 3.83 9.50 11.25
N PHE A 73 5.06 9.66 10.74
CA PHE A 73 5.32 9.66 9.30
C PHE A 73 5.02 8.31 8.65
N GLY A 74 5.39 7.22 9.29
CA GLY A 74 5.04 5.89 8.80
C GLY A 74 3.53 5.67 8.77
N THR A 75 2.80 6.10 9.80
CA THR A 75 1.34 5.96 9.85
C THR A 75 0.68 6.78 8.75
N LEU A 76 1.12 8.02 8.53
CA LEU A 76 0.65 8.86 7.42
C LEU A 76 0.92 8.23 6.05
N ASN A 77 2.09 7.60 5.88
CA ASN A 77 2.42 6.91 4.64
C ASN A 77 1.49 5.70 4.38
N VAL A 78 1.28 4.83 5.36
CA VAL A 78 0.38 3.67 5.26
C VAL A 78 -1.05 4.15 4.95
N ILE A 79 -1.61 5.01 5.79
CA ILE A 79 -3.01 5.45 5.66
C ILE A 79 -3.22 6.23 4.36
N GLY A 80 -2.35 7.21 4.09
CA GLY A 80 -2.44 8.03 2.89
C GLY A 80 -2.28 7.18 1.62
N GLY A 81 -1.30 6.27 1.61
CA GLY A 81 -1.07 5.36 0.49
C GLY A 81 -2.28 4.46 0.21
N PHE A 82 -2.88 3.84 1.23
CA PHE A 82 -4.04 2.97 1.04
C PHE A 82 -5.30 3.74 0.61
N ILE A 83 -5.56 4.93 1.15
CA ILE A 83 -6.70 5.77 0.74
C ILE A 83 -6.56 6.19 -0.73
N VAL A 84 -5.38 6.65 -1.15
CA VAL A 84 -5.14 7.07 -2.53
C VAL A 84 -5.28 5.88 -3.48
N THR A 85 -4.71 4.73 -3.11
CA THR A 85 -4.80 3.51 -3.92
C THR A 85 -6.24 3.03 -4.07
N ASP A 86 -7.04 3.03 -3.00
CA ASP A 86 -8.46 2.66 -3.07
C ASP A 86 -9.25 3.59 -4.00
N ARG A 87 -9.03 4.91 -3.89
CA ARG A 87 -9.65 5.88 -4.81
C ARG A 87 -9.26 5.63 -6.27
N MET A 88 -7.98 5.30 -6.52
CA MET A 88 -7.50 4.99 -7.86
C MET A 88 -8.15 3.71 -8.42
N LEU A 89 -8.24 2.65 -7.61
CA LEU A 89 -8.87 1.39 -8.00
C LEU A 89 -10.39 1.52 -8.14
N GLY A 90 -11.02 2.43 -7.40
CA GLY A 90 -12.44 2.76 -7.53
C GLY A 90 -12.84 3.24 -8.92
N MET A 91 -11.91 3.83 -9.68
CA MET A 91 -12.16 4.30 -11.05
C MET A 91 -12.36 3.16 -12.06
N PHE A 92 -11.97 1.92 -11.72
CA PHE A 92 -12.17 0.74 -12.56
C PHE A 92 -13.52 0.05 -12.32
N LYS A 93 -14.29 0.48 -11.32
CA LYS A 93 -15.65 -0.04 -11.09
C LYS A 93 -16.59 0.58 -12.11
N SER A 94 -17.26 -0.25 -12.93
CA SER A 94 -18.29 0.25 -13.85
C SER A 94 -19.36 1.03 -13.07
N LYS A 95 -19.64 2.26 -13.50
CA LYS A 95 -20.79 3.02 -13.03
C LYS A 95 -22.04 2.17 -13.32
N LYS A 96 -22.81 1.83 -12.27
CA LYS A 96 -24.11 1.16 -12.43
C LYS A 96 -24.93 2.02 -13.40
N ALA A 97 -25.31 1.46 -14.55
CA ALA A 97 -26.08 2.17 -15.55
C ALA A 97 -27.34 2.74 -14.88
N ALA A 98 -27.54 4.05 -14.99
CA ALA A 98 -28.79 4.66 -14.57
C ALA A 98 -29.93 3.99 -15.36
N PRO A 99 -31.05 3.63 -14.73
CA PRO A 99 -32.16 3.04 -15.46
C PRO A 99 -32.61 4.05 -16.52
N VAL A 100 -32.54 3.64 -17.79
CA VAL A 100 -33.10 4.40 -18.90
C VAL A 100 -34.59 4.54 -18.59
N LYS A 101 -35.06 5.76 -18.31
CA LYS A 101 -36.50 6.02 -18.27
C LYS A 101 -37.02 5.66 -19.66
N ALA A 102 -37.83 4.61 -19.73
CA ALA A 102 -38.57 4.30 -20.94
C ALA A 102 -39.47 5.50 -21.25
N GLU A 103 -39.16 6.23 -22.33
CA GLU A 103 -40.10 7.12 -22.98
C GLU A 103 -41.27 6.25 -23.45
N THR A 104 -42.38 6.31 -22.72
CA THR A 104 -43.67 5.86 -23.22
C THR A 104 -44.09 6.82 -24.31
N ASP A 105 -43.74 6.48 -25.54
CA ASP A 105 -44.32 7.08 -26.74
C ASP A 105 -45.75 6.54 -26.89
N GLY A 106 -46.66 7.17 -26.15
CA GLY A 106 -48.09 6.92 -26.22
C GLY A 106 -48.67 7.66 -27.41
N GLN A 107 -48.60 7.04 -28.59
CA GLN A 107 -49.55 7.33 -29.66
C GLN A 107 -50.97 7.12 -29.14
N GLY A 108 -51.81 8.17 -29.24
CA GLY A 108 -53.18 8.10 -28.76
C GLY A 108 -54.00 9.32 -29.18
N GLN A 109 -54.50 9.23 -30.43
CA GLN A 109 -55.60 10.00 -31.04
C GLN A 109 -55.31 11.41 -31.56
#